data_AF-A0A9N8V1Q1-F1
#
_entry.id   AF-A0A9N8V1Q1-F1
#
_cell.length_a   1.000
_cell.length_b   1.000
_cell.length_c   1.000
_cell.angle_alpha   90.00
_cell.angle_beta   90.00
_cell.angle_gamma   90.00
#
_symmetry.space_group_name_H-M   'P 1'
#
loop_
_entity.id
_entity.type
_entity.pdbx_description
1 polymer ?
#
loop_
_entity_poly.entity_id
_entity_poly.type
_entity_poly.pdbx_seq_one_letter_code
_entity_poly.pdbx_strand_id
1 'polypeptide(L)'
;MRRFACEDFPTEHNQILNAQRKVRPLSPFTIYQPQLTSTMSILHRLTGAGLGVVFYGGAIAYALSGPIGLEFNSDSIVTSVANLPPAIKYIGKFTLALPFTYHSFNGIRHLVN
;
A
#
# COMPACT_ATOMS: atom_id res chain seq x y z
N MET A 1 -43.17 35.27 34.85
CA MET A 1 -42.04 34.31 34.82
C MET A 1 -42.02 33.60 33.48
N ARG A 2 -41.15 34.00 32.55
CA ARG A 2 -40.90 33.22 31.33
C ARG A 2 -39.81 32.21 31.67
N ARG A 3 -40.14 30.91 31.63
CA ARG A 3 -39.15 29.84 31.67
C ARG A 3 -38.29 29.98 30.42
N PHE A 4 -37.00 30.29 30.60
CA PHE A 4 -36.02 30.09 29.54
C PHE A 4 -36.04 28.61 29.21
N ALA A 5 -36.47 28.28 27.99
CA ALA A 5 -36.38 26.91 27.49
C ALA A 5 -34.91 26.52 27.49
N CYS A 6 -34.61 25.32 27.98
CA CYS A 6 -33.32 24.70 27.76
C CYS A 6 -33.19 24.51 26.24
N GLU A 7 -32.54 25.45 25.55
CA GLU A 7 -32.31 25.31 24.11
C GLU A 7 -31.49 24.04 23.84
N ASP A 8 -31.64 23.49 22.64
CA ASP A 8 -30.87 22.33 22.15
C ASP A 8 -29.40 22.74 21.90
N PHE A 9 -28.70 23.17 22.94
CA PHE A 9 -27.31 23.64 22.92
C PHE A 9 -26.26 22.61 22.44
N PRO A 10 -26.37 21.30 22.70
CA PRO A 10 -25.27 20.40 22.36
C PRO A 10 -25.15 20.14 20.86
N THR A 11 -26.25 20.11 20.10
CA THR A 11 -26.21 19.81 18.66
C THR A 11 -25.68 20.98 17.84
N GLU A 12 -26.20 22.19 18.07
CA GLU A 12 -25.78 23.42 17.37
C GLU A 12 -24.33 23.82 17.68
N HIS A 13 -23.92 23.72 18.95
CA HIS A 13 -22.54 23.97 19.35
C HIS A 13 -21.57 23.03 18.63
N ASN A 14 -21.90 21.74 18.55
CA ASN A 14 -21.08 20.76 17.83
C ASN A 14 -21.02 21.04 16.32
N GLN A 15 -22.11 21.53 15.71
CA GLN A 15 -22.11 21.93 14.31
C GLN A 15 -21.13 23.09 14.04
N ILE A 16 -21.13 24.12 14.90
CA ILE A 16 -20.21 25.26 14.80
C ILE A 16 -18.76 24.80 14.98
N LEU A 17 -18.47 23.98 15.99
CA LEU A 17 -17.13 23.44 16.20
C LEU A 17 -16.65 22.56 15.03
N ASN A 18 -17.56 21.80 14.40
CA ASN A 18 -17.25 21.01 13.21
C ASN A 18 -16.96 21.89 12.00
N ALA A 19 -17.74 22.96 11.79
CA ALA A 19 -17.49 23.94 10.76
C ALA A 19 -16.11 24.61 10.93
N GLN A 20 -15.76 24.97 12.16
CA GLN A 20 -14.44 25.53 12.49
C GLN A 20 -13.30 24.52 12.34
N ARG A 21 -13.50 23.23 12.65
CA ARG A 21 -12.47 22.18 12.48
C ARG A 21 -12.11 21.94 11.01
N LYS A 22 -13.05 22.11 10.08
CA LYS A 22 -12.81 21.95 8.63
C LYS A 22 -11.89 23.00 8.03
N VAL A 23 -11.87 24.22 8.59
CA VAL A 23 -11.07 25.36 8.08
C VAL A 23 -9.70 25.48 8.75
N ARG A 24 -9.38 24.66 9.75
CA ARG A 24 -8.05 24.68 10.37
C ARG A 24 -7.02 24.13 9.38
N PRO A 25 -5.99 24.91 9.02
CA PRO A 25 -4.96 24.41 8.12
C PRO A 25 -4.18 23.27 8.80
N LEU A 26 -3.89 22.23 8.02
CA LEU A 26 -3.00 21.16 8.44
C LEU A 26 -1.55 21.63 8.24
N SER A 27 -0.68 21.33 9.19
CA SER A 27 0.75 21.59 9.00
C SER A 27 1.29 20.73 7.85
N PRO A 28 2.20 21.26 7.03
CA PRO A 28 2.75 20.53 5.89
C PRO A 28 3.67 19.39 6.38
N PHE A 29 3.49 18.18 5.85
CA PHE A 29 4.43 17.08 6.08
C PHE A 29 5.77 17.29 5.35
N THR A 30 5.81 18.15 4.34
CA THR A 30 6.99 18.38 3.49
C THR A 30 8.16 19.05 4.20
N ILE A 31 7.98 19.55 5.43
CA ILE A 31 9.04 20.19 6.22
C ILE A 31 9.90 19.16 6.99
N TYR A 32 9.48 17.89 7.07
CA TYR A 32 10.23 16.87 7.79
C TYR A 32 11.43 16.39 6.96
N GLN A 33 12.60 16.35 7.59
CA GLN A 33 13.79 15.78 6.99
C GLN A 33 13.62 14.25 6.82
N PRO A 34 13.85 13.68 5.62
CA PRO A 34 13.87 12.24 5.44
C PRO A 34 14.96 11.59 6.29
N GLN A 35 14.56 10.73 7.23
CA GLN A 35 15.45 9.94 8.09
C GLN A 35 15.53 8.50 7.60
N LEU A 36 16.67 7.84 7.82
CA LEU A 36 16.86 6.45 7.39
C LEU A 36 15.79 5.49 7.94
N THR A 37 15.40 5.65 9.21
CA THR A 37 14.38 4.83 9.88
C THR A 37 12.99 5.04 9.28
N SER A 38 12.62 6.31 9.02
CA SER A 38 11.34 6.66 8.37
C SER A 38 11.28 6.12 6.94
N THR A 39 12.35 6.31 6.16
CA THR A 39 12.45 5.80 4.79
C THR A 39 12.39 4.27 4.77
N MET A 40 13.06 3.57 5.69
CA MET A 40 12.94 2.12 5.80
C MET A 40 11.54 1.65 6.17
N SER A 41 10.83 2.39 7.04
CA SER A 41 9.43 2.06 7.34
C SER A 41 8.53 2.17 6.11
N ILE A 42 8.69 3.24 5.32
CA ILE A 42 7.94 3.45 4.08
C ILE A 42 8.27 2.34 3.07
N LEU A 43 9.55 2.07 2.84
CA LEU A 43 9.99 1.03 1.90
C LEU A 43 9.46 -0.35 2.31
N HIS A 44 9.41 -0.69 3.60
CA HIS A 44 8.87 -1.96 4.05
C HIS A 44 7.40 -2.15 3.69
N ARG A 45 6.61 -1.07 3.80
CA ARG A 45 5.20 -1.06 3.37
C ARG A 45 5.09 -1.19 1.85
N LEU A 46 5.90 -0.44 1.11
CA LEU A 46 5.88 -0.48 -0.36
C LEU A 46 6.29 -1.84 -0.92
N THR A 47 7.36 -2.44 -0.40
CA THR A 47 7.79 -3.77 -0.85
C THR A 47 6.79 -4.84 -0.44
N GLY A 48 6.19 -4.75 0.75
CA GLY A 48 5.16 -5.68 1.19
C GLY A 48 3.90 -5.60 0.32
N ALA A 49 3.41 -4.39 0.07
CA ALA A 49 2.27 -4.16 -0.82
C ALA A 49 2.56 -4.62 -2.26
N GLY A 50 3.74 -4.30 -2.80
CA GLY A 50 4.15 -4.72 -4.13
C GLY A 50 4.23 -6.24 -4.28
N LEU A 51 4.85 -6.93 -3.32
CA LEU A 51 4.89 -8.40 -3.30
C LEU A 51 3.49 -9.00 -3.17
N GLY A 52 2.63 -8.42 -2.34
CA GLY A 52 1.23 -8.81 -2.22
C GLY A 52 0.47 -8.67 -3.54
N VAL A 53 0.60 -7.54 -4.23
CA VAL A 53 -0.03 -7.31 -5.55
C VAL A 53 0.44 -8.34 -6.56
N VAL A 54 1.73 -8.65 -6.63
CA VAL A 54 2.26 -9.66 -7.56
C VAL A 54 1.71 -11.05 -7.22
N PHE A 55 1.72 -11.44 -5.94
CA PHE A 55 1.23 -12.75 -5.52
C PHE A 55 -0.27 -12.92 -5.76
N TYR A 56 -1.10 -12.00 -5.23
CA TYR A 56 -2.55 -12.09 -5.37
C TYR A 56 -2.99 -11.84 -6.80
N GLY A 57 -2.37 -10.90 -7.52
CA GLY A 57 -2.65 -10.65 -8.93
C GLY A 57 -2.36 -11.87 -9.79
N GLY A 58 -1.20 -12.53 -9.56
CA GLY A 58 -0.86 -13.78 -10.24
C GLY A 58 -1.82 -14.92 -9.91
N ALA A 59 -2.20 -15.08 -8.64
CA ALA A 59 -3.14 -16.10 -8.21
C ALA A 59 -4.53 -15.91 -8.83
N ILE A 60 -5.04 -14.67 -8.86
CA ILE A 60 -6.31 -14.32 -9.47
C ILE A 60 -6.25 -14.53 -10.99
N ALA A 61 -5.18 -14.06 -11.65
CA ALA A 61 -4.99 -14.26 -13.09
C ALA A 61 -4.97 -15.75 -13.46
N TYR A 62 -4.29 -16.57 -12.66
CA TYR A 62 -4.25 -18.02 -12.85
C TYR A 62 -5.62 -18.66 -12.63
N ALA A 63 -6.32 -18.30 -11.55
CA ALA A 63 -7.65 -18.84 -11.24
C ALA A 63 -8.71 -18.46 -12.29
N LEU A 64 -8.60 -17.27 -12.88
CA LEU A 64 -9.54 -16.77 -13.87
C LEU A 64 -9.15 -17.12 -15.32
N SER A 65 -7.98 -17.71 -15.56
CA SER A 65 -7.43 -17.94 -16.91
C SER A 65 -8.46 -18.51 -17.91
N GLY A 66 -9.24 -19.52 -17.52
CA GLY A 66 -10.30 -20.09 -18.36
C GLY A 66 -11.49 -19.14 -18.58
N PRO A 67 -12.24 -18.74 -17.53
CA PRO A 67 -13.45 -17.94 -17.65
C PRO A 67 -13.33 -16.63 -18.42
N ILE A 68 -12.18 -15.95 -18.35
CA ILE A 68 -11.95 -14.66 -19.02
C ILE A 68 -11.16 -14.80 -20.34
N GLY A 69 -10.92 -16.01 -20.81
CA GLY A 69 -10.19 -16.27 -22.06
C GLY A 69 -8.73 -15.79 -22.03
N LEU A 70 -8.15 -15.67 -20.84
CA LEU A 70 -6.81 -15.12 -20.62
C LEU A 70 -5.87 -16.32 -20.46
N GLU A 71 -4.98 -16.57 -21.42
CA GLU A 71 -4.04 -17.69 -21.36
C GLU A 71 -2.93 -17.43 -20.33
N PHE A 72 -3.25 -17.65 -19.05
CA PHE A 72 -2.36 -17.48 -17.91
C PHE A 72 -2.24 -18.81 -17.16
N ASN A 73 -1.63 -19.78 -17.84
CA ASN A 73 -1.36 -21.12 -17.34
C ASN A 73 0.16 -21.36 -17.24
N SER A 74 0.56 -22.44 -16.58
CA SER A 74 1.99 -22.71 -16.33
C SER A 74 2.82 -22.77 -17.62
N ASP A 75 2.29 -23.39 -18.68
CA ASP A 75 3.01 -23.57 -19.95
C ASP A 75 3.20 -22.23 -20.70
N SER A 76 2.16 -21.40 -20.78
CA SER A 76 2.24 -20.06 -21.39
C SER A 76 3.23 -19.15 -20.66
N ILE A 77 3.27 -19.20 -19.32
CA ILE A 77 4.22 -18.42 -18.52
C ILE A 77 5.66 -18.88 -18.78
N VAL A 78 5.91 -20.20 -18.72
CA VAL A 78 7.26 -20.76 -18.92
C VAL A 78 7.77 -20.46 -20.32
N THR A 79 6.96 -20.68 -21.36
CA THR A 79 7.32 -20.40 -22.75
C THR A 79 7.58 -18.91 -22.99
N SER A 80 6.72 -18.04 -22.46
CA SER A 80 6.89 -16.58 -22.55
C SER A 80 8.20 -16.13 -21.90
N VAL A 81 8.50 -16.63 -20.69
CA VAL A 81 9.74 -16.28 -19.98
C VAL A 81 10.97 -16.89 -20.68
N ALA A 82 10.86 -18.10 -21.23
CA ALA A 82 11.95 -18.77 -21.95
C ALA A 82 12.37 -17.99 -23.20
N ASN A 83 11.43 -17.36 -23.90
CA ASN A 83 11.68 -16.58 -25.12
C ASN A 83 12.26 -15.17 -24.86
N LEU A 84 12.35 -14.72 -23.61
CA LEU A 84 12.93 -13.42 -23.28
C LEU A 84 14.46 -13.40 -23.47
N PRO A 85 15.03 -12.25 -23.89
CA PRO A 85 16.48 -12.03 -23.88
C PRO A 85 17.10 -12.25 -22.49
N PRO A 86 18.35 -12.74 -22.40
CA PRO A 86 19.03 -12.98 -21.12
C PRO A 86 19.05 -11.77 -20.20
N ALA A 87 19.29 -10.57 -20.74
CA ALA A 87 19.31 -9.33 -19.95
C ALA A 87 17.99 -9.08 -19.21
N ILE A 88 16.84 -9.26 -19.88
CA ILE A 88 15.52 -9.07 -19.28
C ILE A 88 15.27 -10.12 -18.19
N LYS A 89 15.71 -11.37 -18.39
CA LYS A 89 15.61 -12.42 -17.36
C LYS A 89 16.37 -12.05 -16.09
N TYR A 90 17.59 -11.51 -16.22
CA TYR A 90 18.38 -11.08 -15.05
C TYR A 90 17.75 -9.88 -14.35
N ILE A 91 17.28 -8.88 -15.10
CA ILE A 91 16.57 -7.73 -14.53
C ILE A 91 15.31 -8.19 -13.79
N GLY A 92 14.47 -9.01 -14.42
CA GLY A 92 13.26 -9.53 -13.80
C GLY A 92 13.53 -10.31 -12.50
N LYS A 93 14.56 -11.16 -12.50
CA LYS A 93 15.00 -11.86 -11.28
C LYS A 93 15.44 -10.88 -10.20
N PHE A 94 16.23 -9.86 -10.54
CA PHE A 94 16.70 -8.88 -9.58
C PHE A 94 15.55 -8.02 -9.03
N THR A 95 14.64 -7.56 -9.88
CA THR A 95 13.48 -6.76 -9.51
C THR A 95 12.52 -7.51 -8.58
N LEU A 96 12.40 -8.84 -8.70
CA LEU A 96 11.61 -9.65 -7.77
C LEU A 96 12.39 -10.00 -6.48
N ALA A 97 13.68 -10.34 -6.61
CA ALA A 97 14.50 -10.74 -5.48
C ALA A 97 14.76 -9.57 -4.51
N LEU A 98 15.08 -8.38 -5.01
CA LEU A 98 15.42 -7.22 -4.17
C LEU A 98 14.32 -6.84 -3.16
N PRO A 99 13.05 -6.60 -3.56
CA PRO A 99 12.00 -6.26 -2.60
C PRO A 99 11.66 -7.42 -1.67
N PHE A 100 11.72 -8.67 -2.13
CA PHE A 100 11.50 -9.85 -1.29
C PHE A 100 12.55 -9.96 -0.18
N THR A 101 13.83 -9.88 -0.55
CA THR A 101 14.96 -9.92 0.39
C THR A 101 14.87 -8.77 1.38
N TYR A 102 14.67 -7.53 0.90
CA TYR A 102 14.54 -6.36 1.76
C TYR A 102 13.35 -6.49 2.74
N HIS A 103 12.16 -6.87 2.25
CA HIS A 103 10.98 -7.00 3.09
C HIS A 103 11.16 -8.07 4.17
N SER A 104 11.79 -9.20 3.83
CA SER A 104 12.04 -10.31 4.76
C SER A 104 13.01 -9.92 5.87
N PHE A 105 14.17 -9.35 5.53
CA PHE A 105 15.16 -8.96 6.54
C PHE A 105 14.70 -7.78 7.39
N ASN A 106 14.07 -6.76 6.78
CA ASN A 106 13.52 -5.66 7.56
C ASN A 106 12.31 -6.11 8.40
N GLY A 107 11.56 -7.13 7.95
CA GLY A 107 10.50 -7.78 8.73
C GLY A 107 11.06 -8.47 9.99
N ILE A 108 12.16 -9.21 9.87
CA ILE A 108 12.85 -9.79 11.04
C ILE A 108 13.26 -8.68 12.03
N ARG A 109 13.84 -7.57 11.53
CA ARG A 109 14.16 -6.40 12.37
C ARG A 109 12.93 -5.84 13.11
N HIS A 110 11.76 -5.87 12.49
CA HIS A 110 10.50 -5.44 13.12
C HIS A 110 9.95 -6.43 14.16
N LEU A 111 10.31 -7.70 14.10
CA LEU A 111 9.89 -8.72 15.07
C LEU A 111 10.81 -8.79 16.29
N VAL A 112 12.09 -8.45 16.11
CA VAL A 112 13.11 -8.53 17.15
C VAL A 112 13.18 -7.26 18.00
N ASN A 113 12.73 -6.12 17.46
CA ASN A 113 12.61 -4.85 18.19
C ASN A 113 11.22 -4.68 18.78
#